data_AF-A0A8J4LS84-F1
#
_entry.id   AF-A0A8J4LS84-F1
#
_cell.length_a   1.000
_cell.length_b   1.000
_cell.length_c   1.000
_cell.angle_alpha   90.00
_cell.angle_beta   90.00
_cell.angle_gamma   90.00
#
_symmetry.space_group_name_H-M   'P 1'
#
loop_
_entity.id
_entity.type
_entity.pdbx_description
1 polymer ?
#
loop_
_entity_poly.entity_id
_entity_poly.type
_entity_poly.pdbx_seq_one_letter_code
_entity_poly.pdbx_strand_id
1 'polypeptide(L)'
;MDYSRFLSAEAKRFTNASLAGLVHRFAGVDGVISLAAGLPPAEAFPVTELTARTADGQDVTLGSEGRQAYLAQQYNFNPQGYDPLLNWLRNLTVKLHGVNIANASAQSPKVAKKEPVALAGGPGGDTAAAVAVTAAAPVRAEAVAVGGTNNDRGATAAAPAGPNAAEPAAVSVAATTQAALGAPVRDLVLTSGAIHAIFAIISCLTDPGDTLVVDEYTYTHALECVFLPRGLRLLPVRGDREGLDPEDLDLQLQLATAEVAAGRGACRRPRLLYTIPTGHNPTG
;
A
#
# COMPACT_ATOMS: atom_id res chain seq x y z
N MET A 1 -13.00 16.70 -6.70
CA MET A 1 -13.55 16.87 -5.34
C MET A 1 -12.39 17.25 -4.43
N ASP A 2 -12.55 18.24 -3.54
CA ASP A 2 -11.52 18.62 -2.59
C ASP A 2 -11.65 17.79 -1.29
N TYR A 3 -10.65 16.96 -1.02
CA TYR A 3 -10.61 16.10 0.16
C TYR A 3 -9.89 16.73 1.37
N SER A 4 -9.29 17.92 1.22
CA SER A 4 -8.51 18.57 2.30
C SER A 4 -9.34 18.85 3.56
N ARG A 5 -10.66 19.05 3.40
CA ARG A 5 -11.60 19.23 4.51
C ARG A 5 -11.73 18.01 5.43
N PHE A 6 -11.39 16.82 4.93
CA PHE A 6 -11.46 15.58 5.68
C PHE A 6 -10.19 15.28 6.48
N LEU A 7 -9.09 15.97 6.18
CA LEU A 7 -7.83 15.80 6.89
C LEU A 7 -7.98 16.16 8.38
N SER A 8 -7.44 15.30 9.24
CA SER A 8 -7.34 15.50 10.67
C SER A 8 -6.46 16.71 11.01
N ALA A 9 -6.55 17.19 12.25
CA ALA A 9 -5.68 18.28 12.72
C ALA A 9 -4.20 17.87 12.69
N GLU A 10 -3.90 16.60 12.95
CA GLU A 10 -2.56 16.02 12.86
C GLU A 10 -2.09 15.95 11.40
N ALA A 11 -2.91 15.44 10.49
CA ALA A 11 -2.57 15.32 9.07
C ALA A 11 -2.18 16.66 8.44
N LYS A 12 -2.90 17.73 8.78
CA LYS A 12 -2.64 19.10 8.29
C LYS A 12 -1.30 19.67 8.72
N ARG A 13 -0.64 19.08 9.73
CA ARG A 13 0.68 19.51 10.21
C ARG A 13 1.83 18.83 9.46
N PHE A 14 1.57 17.75 8.73
CA PHE A 14 2.59 17.11 7.93
C PHE A 14 3.06 18.04 6.81
N THR A 15 4.37 18.10 6.63
CA THR A 15 5.03 18.84 5.56
C THR A 15 5.84 17.86 4.71
N ASN A 16 6.30 18.31 3.54
CA ASN A 16 7.11 17.47 2.68
C ASN A 16 8.46 17.15 3.36
N ALA A 17 8.90 15.89 3.24
CA ALA A 17 10.16 15.45 3.79
C ALA A 17 11.34 16.21 3.16
N SER A 18 12.06 16.99 3.97
CA SER A 18 13.15 17.86 3.53
C SER A 18 14.33 17.10 2.92
N LEU A 19 14.69 15.95 3.51
CA LEU A 19 15.82 15.13 3.05
C LEU A 19 15.54 14.46 1.70
N ALA A 20 14.39 13.77 1.57
CA ALA A 20 14.01 13.13 0.32
C ALA A 20 13.89 14.17 -0.81
N GLY A 21 13.33 15.35 -0.52
CA GLY A 21 13.26 16.46 -1.47
C GLY A 21 14.63 16.97 -1.91
N LEU A 22 15.61 17.02 -1.00
CA LEU A 22 16.98 17.41 -1.33
C LEU A 22 17.68 16.37 -2.20
N VAL A 23 17.53 15.08 -1.86
CA VAL A 23 18.09 13.97 -2.64
C VAL A 23 17.49 13.97 -4.05
N HIS A 24 16.16 14.04 -4.19
CA HIS A 24 15.50 14.09 -5.50
C HIS A 24 15.92 15.28 -6.36
N ARG A 25 16.19 16.44 -5.75
CA ARG A 25 16.58 17.65 -6.48
C ARG A 25 18.00 17.60 -7.04
N PHE A 26 18.93 16.97 -6.32
CA PHE A 26 20.36 17.05 -6.61
C PHE A 26 21.02 15.71 -7.01
N ALA A 27 20.33 14.58 -6.86
CA ALA A 27 20.83 13.30 -7.32
C ALA A 27 21.04 13.30 -8.84
N GLY A 28 22.24 12.96 -9.29
CA GLY A 28 22.59 12.87 -10.71
C GLY A 28 22.77 14.23 -11.41
N VAL A 29 22.79 15.34 -10.68
CA VAL A 29 23.15 16.65 -11.24
C VAL A 29 24.66 16.70 -11.46
N ASP A 30 25.06 16.95 -12.70
CA ASP A 30 26.47 17.01 -13.08
C ASP A 30 27.22 18.12 -12.32
N GLY A 31 28.46 17.84 -11.92
CA GLY A 31 29.28 18.73 -11.10
C GLY A 31 28.88 18.87 -9.62
N VAL A 32 27.79 18.23 -9.17
CA VAL A 32 27.36 18.25 -7.76
C VAL A 32 27.86 17.02 -7.01
N ILE A 33 28.74 17.23 -6.03
CA ILE A 33 29.13 16.20 -5.07
C ILE A 33 28.17 16.26 -3.88
N SER A 34 27.30 15.26 -3.73
CA SER A 34 26.34 15.21 -2.63
C SER A 34 26.94 14.63 -1.36
N LEU A 35 26.97 15.41 -0.29
CA LEU A 35 27.33 14.97 1.07
C LEU A 35 26.12 14.91 2.01
N ALA A 36 24.91 15.10 1.48
CA ALA A 36 23.71 15.38 2.28
C ALA A 36 22.87 14.13 2.63
N ALA A 37 23.03 13.03 1.90
CA ALA A 37 22.09 11.91 1.93
C ALA A 37 22.35 10.88 3.04
N GLY A 38 23.54 10.87 3.66
CA GLY A 38 23.89 9.92 4.72
C GLY A 38 23.82 8.45 4.31
N LEU A 39 23.96 8.15 3.01
CA LEU A 39 23.81 6.80 2.47
C LEU A 39 25.04 5.93 2.80
N PRO A 40 24.85 4.74 3.41
CA PRO A 40 25.94 3.78 3.57
C PRO A 40 26.51 3.35 2.21
N PRO A 41 27.85 3.11 2.10
CA PRO A 41 28.46 2.60 0.89
C PRO A 41 28.02 1.16 0.58
N ALA A 42 28.08 0.75 -0.68
CA ALA A 42 27.57 -0.55 -1.12
C ALA A 42 28.30 -1.73 -0.45
N GLU A 43 29.60 -1.61 -0.32
CA GLU A 43 30.51 -2.56 0.33
C GLU A 43 30.25 -2.77 1.83
N ALA A 44 29.46 -1.91 2.48
CA ALA A 44 29.04 -2.13 3.87
C ALA A 44 27.91 -3.16 3.99
N PHE A 45 27.23 -3.51 2.89
CA PHE A 45 26.11 -4.44 2.89
C PHE A 45 26.58 -5.88 2.67
N PRO A 46 26.24 -6.83 3.56
CA PRO A 46 26.79 -8.18 3.53
C PRO A 46 26.11 -9.11 2.53
N VAL A 47 24.88 -8.81 2.10
CA VAL A 47 24.13 -9.70 1.19
C VAL A 47 24.43 -9.31 -0.26
N THR A 48 25.06 -10.21 -1.00
CA THR A 48 25.34 -10.03 -2.44
C THR A 48 24.31 -10.73 -3.32
N GLU A 49 23.73 -11.82 -2.83
CA GLU A 49 22.74 -12.62 -3.53
C GLU A 49 21.80 -13.31 -2.53
N LEU A 50 20.53 -13.48 -2.91
CA LEU A 50 19.57 -14.30 -2.18
C LEU A 50 18.76 -15.14 -3.18
N THR A 51 18.77 -16.46 -3.02
CA THR A 51 17.94 -17.36 -3.81
C THR A 51 16.87 -18.00 -2.93
N ALA A 52 15.63 -17.95 -3.40
CA ALA A 52 14.48 -18.60 -2.77
C ALA A 52 13.79 -19.51 -3.78
N ARG A 53 13.37 -20.69 -3.31
CA ARG A 53 12.59 -21.64 -4.12
C ARG A 53 11.10 -21.45 -3.86
N THR A 54 10.32 -21.29 -4.92
CA THR A 54 8.87 -21.22 -4.85
C THR A 54 8.25 -22.61 -4.72
N ALA A 55 6.99 -22.68 -4.30
CA ALA A 55 6.28 -23.96 -4.09
C ALA A 55 6.08 -24.76 -5.40
N ASP A 56 6.02 -24.07 -6.54
CA ASP A 56 5.99 -24.66 -7.89
C ASP A 56 7.38 -25.04 -8.43
N GLY A 57 8.42 -24.94 -7.59
CA GLY A 57 9.78 -25.41 -7.88
C GLY A 57 10.63 -24.47 -8.72
N GLN A 58 10.21 -23.22 -8.92
CA GLN A 58 11.03 -22.20 -9.56
C GLN A 58 12.03 -21.61 -8.55
N ASP A 59 13.28 -21.45 -8.96
CA ASP A 59 14.27 -20.72 -8.17
C ASP A 59 14.22 -19.24 -8.57
N VAL A 60 14.05 -18.35 -7.58
CA VAL A 60 14.04 -16.90 -7.73
C VAL A 60 15.28 -16.34 -7.06
N THR A 61 16.16 -15.75 -7.85
CA THR A 61 17.42 -15.17 -7.36
C THR A 61 17.35 -13.64 -7.41
N LEU A 62 17.58 -13.00 -6.26
CA LEU A 62 17.83 -11.58 -6.12
C LEU A 62 19.34 -11.34 -6.14
N GLY A 63 19.82 -10.53 -7.09
CA GLY A 63 21.26 -10.18 -7.19
C GLY A 63 21.99 -10.80 -8.39
N SER A 64 21.37 -11.72 -9.12
CA SER A 64 21.89 -12.25 -10.39
C SER A 64 21.97 -11.19 -11.50
N GLU A 65 21.17 -10.11 -11.39
CA GLU A 65 21.13 -9.00 -12.34
C GLU A 65 21.46 -7.66 -11.66
N GLY A 66 22.69 -7.19 -11.85
CA GLY A 66 23.09 -5.80 -11.52
C GLY A 66 23.14 -5.49 -10.02
N ARG A 67 22.32 -4.52 -9.57
CA ARG A 67 22.38 -3.93 -8.20
C ARG A 67 21.19 -4.29 -7.31
N GLN A 68 20.41 -5.33 -7.66
CA GLN A 68 19.16 -5.67 -6.94
C GLN A 68 19.37 -5.95 -5.44
N ALA A 69 20.35 -6.79 -5.09
CA ALA A 69 20.68 -7.09 -3.69
C ALA A 69 21.12 -5.83 -2.91
N TYR A 70 21.87 -4.94 -3.56
CA TYR A 70 22.23 -3.64 -2.99
C TYR A 70 21.00 -2.75 -2.77
N LEU A 71 20.13 -2.61 -3.77
CA LEU A 71 18.93 -1.76 -3.69
C LEU A 71 17.94 -2.26 -2.62
N ALA A 72 17.87 -3.57 -2.38
CA ALA A 72 17.04 -4.16 -1.33
C ALA A 72 17.53 -3.83 0.09
N GLN A 73 18.82 -3.53 0.27
CA GLN A 73 19.42 -3.19 1.57
C GLN A 73 19.57 -1.68 1.78
N GLN A 74 19.43 -0.87 0.73
CA GLN A 74 19.57 0.58 0.78
C GLN A 74 18.24 1.28 1.09
N TYR A 75 18.31 2.49 1.63
CA TYR A 75 17.16 3.38 1.75
C TYR A 75 16.47 3.62 0.42
N ASN A 76 15.15 3.74 0.47
CA ASN A 76 14.32 4.15 -0.64
C ASN A 76 13.76 5.56 -0.37
N PHE A 77 14.10 6.52 -1.23
CA PHE A 77 13.60 7.90 -1.15
C PHE A 77 12.32 8.15 -1.94
N ASN A 78 11.77 7.12 -2.59
CA ASN A 78 10.38 7.18 -3.06
C ASN A 78 9.46 6.89 -1.86
N PRO A 79 8.72 7.90 -1.35
CA PRO A 79 7.82 7.72 -0.21
C PRO A 79 6.65 6.76 -0.52
N GLN A 80 6.36 6.49 -1.79
CA GLN A 80 5.34 5.53 -2.19
C GLN A 80 5.83 4.08 -2.11
N GLY A 81 7.14 3.82 -2.09
CA GLY A 81 7.71 2.48 -2.05
C GLY A 81 8.58 2.13 -3.25
N TYR A 82 8.90 0.84 -3.41
CA TYR A 82 9.84 0.35 -4.41
C TYR A 82 9.22 0.35 -5.81
N ASP A 83 9.83 1.11 -6.75
CA ASP A 83 9.24 1.39 -8.06
C ASP A 83 8.89 0.15 -8.90
N PRO A 84 9.76 -0.88 -9.03
CA PRO A 84 9.41 -2.07 -9.80
C PRO A 84 8.16 -2.78 -9.27
N LEU A 85 8.03 -2.90 -7.94
CA LEU A 85 6.85 -3.49 -7.31
C LEU A 85 5.62 -2.59 -7.48
N LEU A 86 5.77 -1.28 -7.28
CA LEU A 86 4.69 -0.31 -7.52
C LEU A 86 4.16 -0.38 -8.94
N ASN A 87 5.04 -0.43 -9.95
CA ASN A 87 4.63 -0.50 -11.35
C ASN A 87 3.90 -1.80 -11.67
N TRP A 88 4.36 -2.93 -11.13
CA TRP A 88 3.65 -4.19 -11.25
C TRP A 88 2.26 -4.12 -10.59
N LEU A 89 2.16 -3.58 -9.37
CA LEU A 89 0.89 -3.42 -8.66
C LEU A 89 -0.06 -2.47 -9.38
N ARG A 90 0.42 -1.33 -9.92
CA ARG A 90 -0.41 -0.41 -10.72
C ARG A 90 -1.06 -1.15 -11.89
N ASN A 91 -0.27 -1.93 -12.64
CA ASN A 91 -0.80 -2.73 -13.75
C ASN A 91 -1.82 -3.77 -13.29
N LEU A 92 -1.55 -4.45 -12.17
CA LEU A 92 -2.49 -5.40 -11.58
C LEU A 92 -3.80 -4.72 -11.17
N THR A 93 -3.73 -3.57 -10.50
CA THR A 93 -4.90 -2.81 -10.05
C THR A 93 -5.74 -2.31 -11.24
N VAL A 94 -5.09 -1.81 -12.31
CA VAL A 94 -5.80 -1.44 -13.55
C VAL A 94 -6.50 -2.66 -14.15
N LYS A 95 -5.80 -3.80 -14.22
CA LYS A 95 -6.35 -5.05 -14.78
C LYS A 95 -7.55 -5.57 -13.98
N LEU A 96 -7.49 -5.54 -12.65
CA LEU A 96 -8.53 -6.11 -11.78
C LEU A 96 -9.71 -5.16 -11.58
N HIS A 97 -9.49 -3.84 -11.58
CA HIS A 97 -10.52 -2.87 -11.17
C HIS A 97 -10.92 -1.88 -12.26
N GLY A 98 -10.23 -1.84 -13.41
CA GLY A 98 -10.56 -0.93 -14.52
C GLY A 98 -10.41 0.55 -14.17
N VAL A 99 -9.53 0.89 -13.22
CA VAL A 99 -9.37 2.26 -12.67
C VAL A 99 -8.21 3.00 -13.34
N ASN A 100 -8.29 4.34 -13.36
CA ASN A 100 -7.18 5.19 -13.79
C ASN A 100 -6.24 5.49 -12.59
N ILE A 101 -4.95 5.20 -12.74
CA ILE A 101 -3.93 5.40 -11.70
C ILE A 101 -2.83 6.31 -12.24
N ALA A 102 -2.37 7.26 -11.43
CA ALA A 102 -1.24 8.13 -11.74
C ALA A 102 0.01 7.28 -12.01
N ASN A 103 0.60 7.48 -13.18
CA ASN A 103 1.94 6.98 -13.45
C ASN A 103 2.96 7.98 -12.90
N ALA A 104 3.74 7.56 -11.91
CA ALA A 104 4.82 8.37 -11.33
C ALA A 104 5.94 8.70 -12.34
N SER A 105 6.00 8.02 -13.50
CA SER A 105 7.03 8.27 -14.52
C SER A 105 6.92 9.63 -15.23
N ALA A 106 5.88 10.43 -14.96
CA ALA A 106 5.67 11.73 -15.61
C ALA A 106 6.28 12.94 -14.86
N GLN A 107 6.88 12.78 -13.67
CA GLN A 107 7.29 13.93 -12.84
C GLN A 107 8.76 13.97 -12.38
N SER A 108 9.65 13.15 -12.94
CA SER A 108 11.09 13.43 -12.83
C SER A 108 11.49 14.42 -13.92
N PRO A 109 12.25 15.51 -13.61
CA PRO A 109 12.77 16.38 -14.65
C PRO A 109 13.58 15.54 -15.64
N LYS A 110 13.28 15.65 -16.94
CA LYS A 110 14.09 15.05 -18.00
C LYS A 110 15.47 15.71 -17.98
N VAL A 111 16.42 15.15 -17.23
CA VAL A 111 17.83 15.46 -17.43
C VAL A 111 18.21 14.84 -18.78
N ALA A 112 18.60 15.68 -19.73
CA ALA A 112 19.03 15.24 -21.05
C ALA A 112 20.17 14.23 -20.88
N LYS A 113 20.00 13.02 -21.43
CA LYS A 113 21.09 12.06 -21.55
C LYS A 113 22.21 12.69 -22.38
N LYS A 114 23.30 13.10 -21.75
CA LYS A 114 24.59 13.28 -22.43
C LYS A 114 25.50 12.13 -22.03
N GLU A 115 26.22 11.64 -23.02
CA GLU A 115 27.21 10.57 -22.89
C GLU A 115 28.23 10.91 -21.80
N PRO A 116 28.68 9.93 -21.00
CA PRO A 116 29.66 10.18 -19.95
C PRO A 116 30.99 10.59 -20.58
N VAL A 117 31.46 11.79 -20.23
CA VAL A 117 32.82 12.22 -20.55
C VAL A 117 33.77 11.45 -19.63
N ALA A 118 34.70 10.73 -20.25
CA ALA A 118 35.73 9.95 -19.57
C ALA A 118 36.57 10.83 -18.62
N LEU A 119 36.63 10.43 -17.34
CA LEU A 119 37.65 10.91 -16.41
C LEU A 119 39.00 10.34 -16.85
N ALA A 120 39.92 11.23 -17.21
CA ALA A 120 41.28 10.88 -17.58
C ALA A 120 42.09 10.36 -16.37
N GLY A 121 42.52 9.10 -16.48
CA GLY A 121 43.90 8.66 -16.23
C GLY A 121 44.42 8.53 -14.78
N GLY A 122 44.52 7.29 -14.30
CA GLY A 122 45.51 6.82 -13.34
C GLY A 122 45.81 5.33 -13.60
N PRO A 123 47.06 4.85 -13.58
CA PRO A 123 47.46 3.67 -14.35
C PRO A 123 47.20 2.36 -13.62
N GLY A 124 46.67 1.38 -14.36
CA GLY A 124 46.87 -0.05 -14.05
C GLY A 124 45.59 -0.89 -14.01
N GLY A 125 45.45 -1.78 -14.99
CA GLY A 125 44.82 -3.09 -14.80
C GLY A 125 43.37 -3.24 -15.29
N ASP A 126 43.28 -3.68 -16.55
CA ASP A 126 42.28 -4.57 -17.15
C ASP A 126 40.81 -4.12 -17.31
N THR A 127 40.42 -4.20 -18.58
CA THR A 127 39.17 -3.79 -19.22
C THR A 127 37.99 -4.67 -18.84
N ALA A 128 36.88 -4.08 -18.39
CA ALA A 128 35.55 -4.68 -18.43
C ALA A 128 34.58 -3.72 -19.13
N ALA A 129 34.02 -4.20 -20.24
CA ALA A 129 33.19 -3.45 -21.17
C ALA A 129 31.84 -3.01 -20.55
N ALA A 130 31.41 -1.79 -20.89
CA ALA A 130 30.05 -1.33 -20.66
C ALA A 130 29.08 -2.12 -21.54
N VAL A 131 28.24 -2.97 -20.93
CA VAL A 131 27.11 -3.62 -21.61
C VAL A 131 25.83 -2.85 -21.28
N ALA A 132 25.24 -2.25 -22.31
CA ALA A 132 23.91 -1.69 -22.24
C ALA A 132 22.89 -2.82 -22.02
N VAL A 133 22.19 -2.81 -20.89
CA VAL A 133 21.09 -3.74 -20.63
C VAL A 133 19.86 -3.28 -21.41
N THR A 134 19.59 -3.93 -22.53
CA THR A 134 18.30 -3.87 -23.22
C THR A 134 17.28 -4.68 -22.44
N ALA A 135 16.13 -4.09 -22.15
CA ALA A 135 15.02 -4.72 -21.44
C ALA A 135 14.57 -6.00 -22.16
N ALA A 136 14.67 -7.15 -21.48
CA ALA A 136 14.03 -8.38 -21.90
C ALA A 136 12.56 -8.39 -21.43
N ALA A 137 11.68 -8.94 -22.27
CA ALA A 137 10.23 -9.00 -22.10
C ALA A 137 9.82 -9.78 -20.83
N PRO A 138 8.67 -9.45 -20.20
CA PRO A 138 8.26 -10.10 -18.95
C PRO A 138 7.81 -11.55 -19.19
N VAL A 139 8.40 -12.47 -18.42
CA VAL A 139 7.91 -13.84 -18.26
C VAL A 139 6.64 -13.81 -17.43
N ARG A 140 5.62 -14.53 -17.90
CA ARG A 140 4.26 -14.58 -17.36
C ARG A 140 4.26 -15.48 -16.13
N ALA A 141 4.19 -14.92 -14.93
CA ALA A 141 3.95 -15.67 -13.69
C ALA A 141 2.52 -15.44 -13.22
N GLU A 142 1.74 -16.52 -13.11
CA GLU A 142 0.40 -16.52 -12.52
C GLU A 142 0.55 -16.57 -10.99
N ALA A 143 -0.03 -15.60 -10.29
CA ALA A 143 0.04 -15.51 -8.84
C ALA A 143 -1.10 -16.31 -8.20
N VAL A 144 -0.76 -17.40 -7.51
CA VAL A 144 -1.65 -18.08 -6.55
C VAL A 144 -1.47 -17.40 -5.19
N ALA A 145 -2.55 -16.86 -4.64
CA ALA A 145 -2.56 -16.23 -3.33
C ALA A 145 -2.53 -17.31 -2.23
N VAL A 146 -1.45 -17.37 -1.46
CA VAL A 146 -1.37 -18.16 -0.22
C VAL A 146 -1.42 -17.19 0.95
N GLY A 147 -2.53 -17.23 1.69
CA GLY A 147 -2.71 -16.53 2.94
C GLY A 147 -1.88 -17.18 4.04
N GLY A 148 -0.94 -16.43 4.62
CA GLY A 148 -0.20 -16.84 5.81
C GLY A 148 -0.73 -16.12 7.04
N THR A 149 -1.23 -16.88 8.01
CA THR A 149 -1.34 -16.43 9.41
C THR A 149 -0.64 -17.46 10.28
N ASN A 150 0.54 -17.12 10.79
CA ASN A 150 1.14 -17.83 11.91
C ASN A 150 0.58 -17.22 13.20
N ASN A 151 -0.08 -18.05 14.02
CA ASN A 151 -0.28 -17.76 15.43
C ASN A 151 -0.14 -19.08 16.21
N ASP A 152 1.12 -19.40 16.56
CA ASP A 152 1.41 -20.36 17.61
C ASP A 152 1.29 -19.64 18.96
N ARG A 153 0.24 -20.01 19.72
CA ARG A 153 0.28 -20.33 21.16
C ARG A 153 -1.13 -20.61 21.66
N GLY A 154 -1.25 -21.73 22.37
CA GLY A 154 -2.48 -22.47 22.55
C GLY A 154 -3.41 -21.96 23.64
N ALA A 155 -4.70 -22.15 23.38
CA ALA A 155 -5.69 -22.60 24.35
C ALA A 155 -6.89 -23.18 23.58
N THR A 156 -7.44 -24.25 24.12
CA THR A 156 -8.32 -25.24 23.49
C THR A 156 -9.73 -24.74 23.16
N ALA A 157 -10.17 -24.89 21.92
CA ALA A 157 -11.59 -25.01 21.55
C ALA A 157 -11.73 -25.88 20.29
N ALA A 158 -12.67 -26.83 20.32
CA ALA A 158 -12.81 -27.93 19.38
C ALA A 158 -13.08 -27.51 17.93
N ALA A 159 -12.41 -28.18 16.98
CA ALA A 159 -12.65 -28.07 15.55
C ALA A 159 -13.93 -28.83 15.14
N PRO A 160 -14.85 -28.25 14.36
CA PRO A 160 -15.84 -29.02 13.65
C PRO A 160 -15.20 -29.65 12.39
N ALA A 161 -15.44 -30.96 12.23
CA ALA A 161 -15.01 -31.75 11.07
C ALA A 161 -15.65 -31.24 9.77
N GLY A 162 -14.83 -31.12 8.72
CA GLY A 162 -15.29 -30.68 7.40
C GLY A 162 -15.99 -31.77 6.59
N PRO A 163 -16.87 -31.40 5.65
CA PRO A 163 -17.17 -32.22 4.50
C PRO A 163 -16.60 -31.58 3.22
N ASN A 164 -15.84 -32.39 2.50
CA ASN A 164 -15.61 -32.46 1.06
C ASN A 164 -15.49 -31.18 0.21
N ALA A 165 -14.35 -31.14 -0.48
CA ALA A 165 -14.08 -30.33 -1.66
C ALA A 165 -15.20 -30.43 -2.71
N ALA A 166 -15.88 -29.32 -2.92
CA ALA A 166 -16.52 -28.97 -4.18
C ALA A 166 -15.86 -27.67 -4.65
N GLU A 167 -15.38 -27.65 -5.89
CA GLU A 167 -14.83 -26.46 -6.53
C GLU A 167 -15.85 -25.30 -6.45
N PRO A 168 -15.46 -24.09 -6.02
CA PRO A 168 -16.39 -22.97 -6.07
C PRO A 168 -16.64 -22.62 -7.54
N ALA A 169 -17.89 -22.79 -7.97
CA ALA A 169 -18.38 -22.32 -9.26
C ALA A 169 -18.01 -20.85 -9.44
N ALA A 170 -17.46 -20.50 -10.61
CA ALA A 170 -17.10 -19.15 -10.98
C ALA A 170 -18.34 -18.24 -10.94
N VAL A 171 -18.53 -17.52 -9.83
CA VAL A 171 -19.48 -16.42 -9.77
C VAL A 171 -18.86 -15.27 -10.56
N SER A 172 -19.39 -15.07 -11.76
CA SER A 172 -19.14 -13.90 -12.60
C SER A 172 -19.62 -12.66 -11.85
N VAL A 173 -18.73 -12.01 -11.10
CA VAL A 173 -18.95 -10.63 -10.67
C VAL A 173 -18.94 -9.78 -11.93
N ALA A 174 -20.13 -9.34 -12.35
CA ALA A 174 -20.27 -8.41 -13.45
C ALA A 174 -19.46 -7.15 -13.12
N ALA A 175 -18.27 -7.05 -13.70
CA ALA A 175 -17.50 -5.83 -13.70
C ALA A 175 -18.29 -4.82 -14.52
N THR A 176 -19.12 -4.01 -13.85
CA THR A 176 -19.70 -2.82 -14.44
C THR A 176 -18.53 -1.88 -14.75
N THR A 177 -17.96 -2.00 -15.94
CA THR A 177 -16.96 -1.08 -16.48
C THR A 177 -17.65 0.25 -16.78
N GLN A 178 -17.85 1.07 -15.75
CA GLN A 178 -17.90 2.51 -15.94
C GLN A 178 -16.45 3.01 -16.04
N ALA A 179 -15.84 2.80 -17.20
CA ALA A 179 -14.74 3.65 -17.64
C ALA A 179 -15.33 5.03 -17.95
N ALA A 180 -15.65 5.80 -16.91
CA ALA A 180 -16.16 7.15 -17.04
C ALA A 180 -14.98 8.10 -17.25
N LEU A 181 -14.91 8.67 -18.45
CA LEU A 181 -14.16 9.90 -18.74
C LEU A 181 -14.48 10.92 -17.63
N GLY A 182 -13.51 11.17 -16.74
CA GLY A 182 -13.68 12.02 -15.55
C GLY A 182 -13.39 11.35 -14.20
N ALA A 183 -13.09 10.05 -14.16
CA ALA A 183 -12.71 9.35 -12.92
C ALA A 183 -11.43 9.99 -12.30
N PRO A 184 -11.39 10.22 -10.97
CA PRO A 184 -10.23 10.81 -10.32
C PRO A 184 -9.03 9.89 -10.51
N VAL A 185 -7.88 10.49 -10.85
CA VAL A 185 -6.60 9.78 -10.92
C VAL A 185 -6.29 9.24 -9.53
N ARG A 186 -6.22 7.91 -9.39
CA ARG A 186 -5.87 7.25 -8.13
C ARG A 186 -4.37 7.16 -7.98
N ASP A 187 -3.91 6.94 -6.76
CA ASP A 187 -2.49 6.75 -6.46
C ASP A 187 -2.29 5.49 -5.61
N LEU A 188 -1.05 5.01 -5.53
CA LEU A 188 -0.70 3.77 -4.83
C LEU A 188 0.52 3.99 -3.94
N VAL A 189 0.41 3.54 -2.69
CA VAL A 189 1.47 3.58 -1.68
C VAL A 189 1.62 2.18 -1.11
N LEU A 190 2.86 1.67 -1.05
CA LEU A 190 3.19 0.43 -0.37
C LEU A 190 3.15 0.64 1.15
N THR A 191 2.54 -0.30 1.85
CA THR A 191 2.50 -0.31 3.31
C THR A 191 3.08 -1.61 3.86
N SER A 192 3.50 -1.58 5.11
CA SER A 192 3.93 -2.75 5.89
C SER A 192 2.72 -3.58 6.36
N GLY A 193 1.89 -4.02 5.42
CA GLY A 193 0.65 -4.76 5.68
C GLY A 193 -0.59 -3.89 5.85
N ALA A 194 -1.75 -4.57 5.96
CA ALA A 194 -3.07 -3.94 5.96
C ALA A 194 -3.34 -3.12 7.23
N ILE A 195 -2.93 -3.59 8.41
CA ILE A 195 -3.11 -2.83 9.66
C ILE A 195 -2.33 -1.51 9.63
N HIS A 196 -1.12 -1.48 9.06
CA HIS A 196 -0.39 -0.22 8.86
C HIS A 196 -1.15 0.71 7.90
N ALA A 197 -1.73 0.19 6.81
CA ALA A 197 -2.55 0.99 5.90
C ALA A 197 -3.79 1.59 6.60
N ILE A 198 -4.54 0.76 7.34
CA ILE A 198 -5.71 1.18 8.10
C ILE A 198 -5.31 2.25 9.13
N PHE A 199 -4.23 2.02 9.89
CA PHE A 199 -3.70 2.99 10.85
C PHE A 199 -3.36 4.34 10.21
N ALA A 200 -2.68 4.34 9.06
CA ALA A 200 -2.31 5.56 8.35
C ALA A 200 -3.55 6.31 7.85
N ILE A 201 -4.51 5.61 7.24
CA ILE A 201 -5.76 6.21 6.75
C ILE A 201 -6.57 6.82 7.89
N ILE A 202 -6.77 6.07 8.98
CA ILE A 202 -7.50 6.54 10.15
C ILE A 202 -6.81 7.77 10.75
N SER A 203 -5.50 7.72 10.99
CA SER A 203 -4.76 8.85 11.56
C SER A 203 -4.85 10.11 10.68
N CYS A 204 -4.87 9.94 9.36
CA CYS A 204 -4.97 11.04 8.41
C CYS A 204 -6.35 11.70 8.36
N LEU A 205 -7.43 10.96 8.67
CA LEU A 205 -8.80 11.36 8.35
C LEU A 205 -9.70 11.53 9.59
N THR A 206 -9.21 11.16 10.77
CA THR A 206 -9.96 11.28 12.03
C THR A 206 -9.13 11.93 13.14
N ASP A 207 -9.84 12.69 13.98
CA ASP A 207 -9.35 13.21 15.25
C ASP A 207 -9.98 12.41 16.42
N PRO A 208 -9.36 12.36 17.61
CA PRO A 208 -9.96 11.73 18.79
C PRO A 208 -11.38 12.23 19.07
N GLY A 209 -12.29 11.31 19.39
CA GLY A 209 -13.72 11.56 19.60
C GLY A 209 -14.56 11.59 18.32
N ASP A 210 -13.95 11.53 17.13
CA ASP A 210 -14.68 11.35 15.88
C ASP A 210 -15.38 9.97 15.83
N THR A 211 -16.45 9.90 15.04
CA THR A 211 -17.25 8.67 14.89
C THR A 211 -16.87 7.94 13.60
N LEU A 212 -16.55 6.65 13.72
CA LEU A 212 -16.29 5.71 12.64
C LEU A 212 -17.48 4.76 12.50
N VAL A 213 -18.04 4.69 11.29
CA VAL A 213 -19.08 3.70 10.96
C VAL A 213 -18.40 2.37 10.67
N VAL A 214 -18.94 1.30 11.25
CA VAL A 214 -18.40 -0.07 11.12
C VAL A 214 -19.54 -1.07 10.95
N ASP A 215 -19.26 -2.22 10.36
CA ASP A 215 -20.14 -3.38 10.44
C ASP A 215 -20.42 -3.75 11.91
N GLU A 216 -21.64 -4.22 12.23
CA GLU A 216 -22.09 -4.59 13.58
C GLU A 216 -21.14 -5.59 14.26
N TYR A 217 -20.66 -6.56 13.49
CA TYR A 217 -19.52 -7.41 13.83
C TYR A 217 -18.39 -7.01 12.90
N THR A 218 -17.17 -6.84 13.40
CA THR A 218 -16.04 -6.45 12.55
C THR A 218 -14.72 -6.99 13.06
N TYR A 219 -13.64 -6.74 12.32
CA TYR A 219 -12.33 -7.29 12.58
C TYR A 219 -11.70 -6.74 13.88
N THR A 220 -11.57 -7.62 14.88
CA THR A 220 -11.08 -7.29 16.22
C THR A 220 -9.72 -6.59 16.23
N HIS A 221 -8.81 -6.95 15.33
CA HIS A 221 -7.48 -6.33 15.30
C HIS A 221 -7.56 -4.85 14.88
N ALA A 222 -8.41 -4.50 13.91
CA ALA A 222 -8.60 -3.11 13.52
C ALA A 222 -9.24 -2.28 14.66
N LEU A 223 -10.19 -2.88 15.38
CA LEU A 223 -10.80 -2.28 16.58
C LEU A 223 -9.75 -2.00 17.66
N GLU A 224 -9.06 -3.03 18.12
CA GLU A 224 -8.18 -2.97 19.31
C GLU A 224 -6.87 -2.24 19.06
N CYS A 225 -6.29 -2.36 17.86
CA CYS A 225 -4.98 -1.77 17.58
C CYS A 225 -5.05 -0.40 16.89
N VAL A 226 -6.20 -0.03 16.32
CA VAL A 226 -6.32 1.24 15.58
C VAL A 226 -7.45 2.11 16.11
N PHE A 227 -8.68 1.62 16.15
CA PHE A 227 -9.84 2.49 16.37
C PHE A 227 -9.98 2.92 17.84
N LEU A 228 -9.94 1.96 18.77
CA LEU A 228 -10.10 2.24 20.20
C LEU A 228 -8.93 3.05 20.78
N PRO A 229 -7.64 2.73 20.51
CA PRO A 229 -6.52 3.54 21.02
C PRO A 229 -6.49 4.97 20.48
N ARG A 230 -7.04 5.20 19.28
CA ARG A 230 -7.19 6.54 18.70
C ARG A 230 -8.32 7.34 19.37
N GLY A 231 -9.11 6.71 20.24
CA GLY A 231 -10.25 7.33 20.91
C GLY A 231 -11.43 7.56 19.97
N LEU A 232 -11.59 6.71 18.95
CA LEU A 232 -12.73 6.79 18.06
C LEU A 232 -13.97 6.20 18.71
N ARG A 233 -15.11 6.79 18.37
CA ARG A 233 -16.42 6.24 18.68
C ARG A 233 -16.87 5.37 17.52
N LEU A 234 -17.50 4.26 17.82
CA LEU A 234 -17.98 3.32 16.79
C LEU A 234 -19.49 3.47 16.63
N LEU A 235 -19.93 3.59 15.39
CA LEU A 235 -21.34 3.51 15.01
C LEU A 235 -21.55 2.19 14.26
N PRO A 236 -22.03 1.13 14.95
CA PRO A 236 -22.29 -0.14 14.31
C PRO A 236 -23.48 -0.02 13.36
N VAL A 237 -23.37 -0.64 12.20
CA VAL A 237 -24.44 -0.79 11.22
C VAL A 237 -24.70 -2.26 11.02
N ARG A 238 -25.98 -2.63 11.10
CA ARG A 238 -26.41 -4.01 10.91
C ARG A 238 -26.09 -4.47 9.50
N GLY A 239 -25.92 -5.77 9.40
CA GLY A 239 -25.75 -6.44 8.12
C GLY A 239 -26.48 -7.76 8.11
N ASP A 240 -26.62 -8.31 6.91
CA ASP A 240 -27.16 -9.64 6.69
C ASP A 240 -26.11 -10.54 5.99
N ARG A 241 -26.56 -11.58 5.30
CA ARG A 241 -25.68 -12.54 4.63
C ARG A 241 -24.95 -11.94 3.42
N GLU A 242 -25.39 -10.78 2.92
CA GLU A 242 -24.78 -10.06 1.81
C GLU A 242 -23.88 -8.91 2.28
N GLY A 243 -23.80 -8.68 3.60
CA GLY A 243 -22.95 -7.67 4.22
C GLY A 243 -23.76 -6.53 4.83
N LEU A 244 -23.16 -5.36 4.90
CA LEU A 244 -23.74 -4.17 5.53
C LEU A 244 -25.05 -3.73 4.88
N ASP A 245 -26.09 -3.51 5.69
CA ASP A 245 -27.42 -3.08 5.26
C ASP A 245 -27.43 -1.56 4.96
N PRO A 246 -27.67 -1.15 3.69
CA PRO A 246 -27.72 0.26 3.33
C PRO A 246 -28.89 1.03 3.97
N GLU A 247 -30.01 0.37 4.28
CA GLU A 247 -31.16 1.02 4.92
C GLU A 247 -30.88 1.32 6.39
N ASP A 248 -30.28 0.37 7.12
CA ASP A 248 -29.81 0.62 8.49
C ASP A 248 -28.69 1.66 8.50
N LEU A 249 -27.78 1.65 7.51
CA LEU A 249 -26.75 2.70 7.39
C LEU A 249 -27.38 4.11 7.33
N ASP A 250 -28.37 4.32 6.47
CA ASP A 250 -29.03 5.62 6.34
C ASP A 250 -29.73 6.01 7.65
N LEU A 251 -30.44 5.07 8.28
CA LEU A 251 -31.08 5.27 9.58
C LEU A 251 -30.08 5.67 10.67
N GLN A 252 -28.97 4.94 10.82
CA GLN A 252 -27.95 5.23 11.84
C GLN A 252 -27.30 6.61 11.59
N LEU A 253 -27.04 6.98 10.33
CA LEU A 253 -26.49 8.30 9.98
C LEU A 253 -27.47 9.43 10.28
N GLN A 254 -28.78 9.24 10.03
CA GLN A 254 -29.82 10.20 10.37
C GLN A 254 -29.92 10.40 11.89
N LEU A 255 -29.94 9.31 12.66
CA LEU A 255 -29.99 9.34 14.12
C LEU A 255 -28.75 10.05 14.70
N ALA A 256 -27.55 9.69 14.25
CA ALA A 256 -26.31 10.32 14.68
C ALA A 256 -26.29 11.83 14.35
N THR A 257 -26.83 12.22 13.20
CA THR A 257 -26.94 13.63 12.81
C THR A 257 -27.92 14.40 13.71
N ALA A 258 -29.06 13.80 14.06
CA ALA A 258 -30.04 14.40 14.95
C ALA A 258 -29.50 14.57 16.38
N GLU A 259 -28.73 13.62 16.90
CA GLU A 259 -28.06 13.73 18.20
C GLU A 259 -27.07 14.90 18.25
N VAL A 260 -26.22 15.01 17.23
CA VAL A 260 -25.27 16.13 17.07
C VAL A 260 -26.02 17.47 17.05
N ALA A 261 -27.11 17.57 16.28
CA ALA A 261 -27.91 18.79 16.17
C ALA A 261 -28.61 19.17 17.48
N ALA A 262 -29.03 18.17 18.26
CA ALA A 262 -29.67 18.38 19.56
C ALA A 262 -28.67 18.74 20.69
N GLY A 263 -27.36 18.74 20.41
CA GLY A 263 -26.32 18.93 21.43
C GLY A 263 -26.31 17.85 22.50
N ARG A 264 -26.95 16.69 22.21
CA ARG A 264 -27.06 15.58 23.16
C ARG A 264 -25.90 14.62 22.91
N GLY A 265 -24.98 14.56 23.88
CA GLY A 265 -23.84 13.65 23.89
C GLY A 265 -22.59 14.21 23.22
N ALA A 266 -21.45 13.56 23.51
CA ALA A 266 -20.17 13.85 22.88
C ALA A 266 -20.08 13.33 21.43
N CYS A 267 -21.23 13.17 20.73
CA CYS A 267 -21.29 12.60 19.38
C CYS A 267 -20.72 13.62 18.40
N ARG A 268 -19.64 13.24 17.72
CA ARG A 268 -19.19 13.94 16.52
C ARG A 268 -19.80 13.29 15.29
N ARG A 269 -19.91 14.08 14.22
CA ARG A 269 -20.43 13.61 12.93
C ARG A 269 -19.62 12.40 12.45
N PRO A 270 -20.27 11.34 11.95
CA PRO A 270 -19.59 10.23 11.28
C PRO A 270 -18.64 10.72 10.19
N ARG A 271 -17.40 10.18 10.16
CA ARG A 271 -16.32 10.64 9.26
C ARG A 271 -16.02 9.66 8.14
N LEU A 272 -16.02 8.37 8.46
CA LEU A 272 -15.61 7.29 7.58
C LEU A 272 -16.50 6.06 7.83
N LEU A 273 -16.62 5.25 6.80
CA LEU A 273 -17.13 3.89 6.88
C LEU A 273 -15.95 2.94 6.68
N TYR A 274 -15.73 2.05 7.64
CA TYR A 274 -14.84 0.91 7.52
C TYR A 274 -15.69 -0.35 7.31
N THR A 275 -15.41 -1.08 6.23
CA THR A 275 -16.09 -2.35 5.93
C THR A 275 -15.16 -3.34 5.26
N ILE A 276 -15.45 -4.63 5.43
CA ILE A 276 -14.75 -5.74 4.77
C ILE A 276 -15.74 -6.39 3.79
N PRO A 277 -15.79 -5.93 2.52
CA PRO A 277 -16.88 -6.27 1.61
C PRO A 277 -16.78 -7.69 1.02
N THR A 278 -15.75 -8.47 1.35
CA THR A 278 -15.52 -9.79 0.77
C THR A 278 -14.83 -10.68 1.79
N GLY A 279 -15.41 -11.85 2.05
CA GLY A 279 -14.92 -12.79 3.08
C GLY A 279 -14.84 -12.10 4.44
N HIS A 280 -15.97 -11.58 4.90
CA HIS A 280 -16.01 -10.67 6.03
C HIS A 280 -15.53 -11.38 7.31
N ASN A 281 -14.72 -10.70 8.12
CA ASN A 281 -14.26 -11.25 9.39
C ASN A 281 -15.06 -10.62 10.53
N PRO A 282 -15.90 -11.38 11.28
CA PRO A 282 -15.88 -12.83 11.42
C PRO A 282 -16.97 -13.62 10.67
N THR A 283 -17.83 -12.98 9.90
CA THR A 283 -19.10 -13.57 9.44
C THR A 283 -19.00 -14.51 8.22
N GLY A 284 -17.86 -14.51 7.51
CA GLY A 284 -17.67 -15.22 6.23
C GLY A 284 -18.02 -14.38 5.02
#